data_AF-A0A838GM16-F1
#
_entry.id   AF-A0A838GM16-F1
#
_cell.length_a   1.000
_cell.length_b   1.000
_cell.length_c   1.000
_cell.angle_alpha   90.00
_cell.angle_beta   90.00
_cell.angle_gamma   90.00
#
_symmetry.space_group_name_H-M   'P 1'
#
loop_
_entity.id
_entity.type
_entity.pdbx_description
1 polymer ?
#
loop_
_entity_poly.entity_id
_entity_poly.type
_entity_poly.pdbx_seq_one_letter_code
_entity_poly.pdbx_strand_id
1 'polypeptide(L)'
;MGKEVSTDGSDLDVAEIEPAVRERYAALVEELEGHLYRYHVLDRPTISDADYDIRYHELVALEDTYPALRTPDSPTQKVGATYATEFTPVEHLERLLSLDNAFTDTELDAWAARAEREVGDDAAYLCELKVDGLALALVYEHGRLLRGATRGDGRTGEDVTPNVRTISNVPDRLVETDPAFPLPELVEVRGEVFFPVEAFEALNASLVAEGKPPYANPRNTAAGSLRQKDPRVTATRPLQLVVHGVGARRGFEPARQSEAYAALRSWGLPTSDRVQVVDDLTGVRDYIAYFGEHRHAVEHEIDGVVVKIDQVGLQRRLGSTSRAPRWAIAFKYPPEEVTTRLHDIRVNVGRTGRVTPYGVMEPIKVSGSTVQMATLHNAEEVRRKGVLIGDVVVLRKAGDVIPEIVGPVVDLRTGDEREFLMPEKCPACSTKLAYEREGDADIRCPNARSCPAQLRERVAHVASRGAFDIEALGYEGAAALTAADSGRAPLSDEG
;
A
#
# COMPACT_ATOMS: atom_id res chain seq x y z
N MET A 1 31.27 53.41 -40.86
CA MET A 1 31.01 52.01 -41.21
C MET A 1 30.89 51.25 -39.89
N GLY A 2 29.68 51.17 -39.36
CA GLY A 2 29.40 50.48 -38.11
C GLY A 2 29.50 48.96 -38.30
N LYS A 3 30.12 48.27 -37.36
CA LYS A 3 29.95 46.83 -37.18
C LYS A 3 28.80 46.66 -36.20
N GLU A 4 27.64 46.27 -36.71
CA GLU A 4 26.59 45.64 -35.91
C GLU A 4 27.17 44.35 -35.32
N VAL A 5 27.17 44.26 -33.99
CA VAL A 5 27.37 43.00 -33.28
C VAL A 5 25.99 42.36 -33.19
N SER A 6 25.74 41.34 -34.00
CA SER A 6 24.58 40.46 -33.82
C SER A 6 24.80 39.64 -32.55
N THR A 7 24.06 39.96 -31.50
CA THR A 7 23.87 39.07 -30.34
C THR A 7 22.82 38.04 -30.74
N ASP A 8 23.24 37.01 -31.46
CA ASP A 8 22.41 35.83 -31.70
C ASP A 8 22.55 34.94 -30.45
N GLY A 9 21.47 34.78 -29.68
CA GLY A 9 21.43 34.01 -28.42
C GLY A 9 21.42 32.49 -28.63
N SER A 10 21.75 32.03 -29.84
CA SER A 10 21.58 30.65 -30.31
C SER A 10 22.61 29.66 -29.76
N ASP A 11 23.66 30.12 -29.07
CA ASP A 11 24.78 29.30 -28.57
C ASP A 11 25.02 29.40 -27.04
N LEU A 12 24.12 30.04 -26.28
CA LEU A 12 24.26 30.13 -24.82
C LEU A 12 23.92 28.79 -24.14
N ASP A 13 24.84 28.29 -23.31
CA ASP A 13 24.52 27.19 -22.38
C ASP A 13 23.41 27.67 -21.41
N VAL A 14 22.55 26.77 -20.94
CA VAL A 14 21.45 27.09 -20.02
C VAL A 14 21.99 27.84 -18.79
N ALA A 15 23.19 27.51 -18.33
CA ALA A 15 23.87 28.18 -17.21
C ALA A 15 24.21 29.66 -17.48
N GLU A 16 24.37 30.06 -18.74
CA GLU A 16 24.76 31.41 -19.17
C GLU A 16 23.55 32.35 -19.40
N ILE A 17 22.33 31.81 -19.40
CA ILE A 17 21.09 32.58 -19.46
C ILE A 17 20.90 33.38 -18.15
N GLU A 18 20.31 34.58 -18.20
CA GLU A 18 20.03 35.33 -16.98
C GLU A 18 19.15 34.54 -16.00
N PRO A 19 19.47 34.52 -14.69
CA PRO A 19 18.69 33.79 -13.69
C PRO A 19 17.19 34.09 -13.71
N ALA A 20 16.82 35.37 -13.87
CA ALA A 20 15.42 35.80 -13.92
C ALA A 20 14.64 35.20 -15.10
N VAL A 21 15.32 34.99 -16.24
CA VAL A 21 14.71 34.37 -17.43
C VAL A 21 14.47 32.88 -17.19
N ARG A 22 15.45 32.17 -16.58
CA ARG A 22 15.28 30.76 -16.21
C ARG A 22 14.17 30.55 -15.19
N GLU A 23 14.08 31.43 -14.18
CA GLU A 23 13.01 31.40 -13.18
C GLU A 23 11.64 31.63 -13.82
N ARG A 24 11.53 32.61 -14.73
CA ARG A 24 10.27 32.87 -15.45
C ARG A 24 9.87 31.71 -16.36
N TYR A 25 10.82 31.12 -17.08
CA TYR A 25 10.59 29.93 -17.90
C TYR A 25 10.07 28.76 -17.06
N ALA A 26 10.76 28.44 -15.95
CA ALA A 26 10.35 27.37 -15.05
C ALA A 26 8.95 27.61 -14.45
N ALA A 27 8.63 28.86 -14.10
CA ALA A 27 7.31 29.23 -13.61
C ALA A 27 6.21 29.07 -14.69
N LEU A 28 6.47 29.49 -15.93
CA LEU A 28 5.52 29.33 -17.04
C LEU A 28 5.26 27.88 -17.41
N VAL A 29 6.31 27.07 -17.49
CA VAL A 29 6.20 25.62 -17.73
C VAL A 29 5.28 25.00 -16.67
N GLU A 30 5.53 25.30 -15.39
CA GLU A 30 4.73 24.78 -14.29
C GLU A 30 3.28 25.27 -14.32
N GLU A 31 3.05 26.57 -14.55
CA GLU A 31 1.70 27.14 -14.66
C GLU A 31 0.91 26.42 -15.76
N LEU A 32 1.50 26.31 -16.96
CA LEU A 32 0.86 25.69 -18.12
C LEU A 32 0.59 24.20 -17.91
N GLU A 33 1.54 23.44 -17.36
CA GLU A 33 1.31 22.02 -17.01
C GLU A 33 0.21 21.87 -15.96
N GLY A 34 0.20 22.74 -14.94
CA GLY A 34 -0.82 22.77 -13.89
C GLY A 34 -2.21 23.11 -14.42
N HIS A 35 -2.32 23.99 -15.42
CA HIS A 35 -3.57 24.33 -16.09
C HIS A 35 -4.04 23.22 -17.04
N LEU A 36 -3.16 22.64 -17.86
CA LEU A 36 -3.49 21.50 -18.71
C LEU A 36 -3.99 20.31 -17.90
N TYR A 37 -3.35 20.01 -16.78
CA TYR A 37 -3.76 18.92 -15.90
C TYR A 37 -5.16 19.18 -15.31
N ARG A 38 -5.42 20.41 -14.85
CA ARG A 38 -6.75 20.81 -14.35
C ARG A 38 -7.83 20.73 -15.43
N TYR A 39 -7.51 21.15 -16.65
CA TYR A 39 -8.42 21.13 -17.78
C TYR A 39 -8.71 19.70 -18.26
N HIS A 40 -7.68 18.89 -18.52
CA HIS A 40 -7.83 17.57 -19.14
C HIS A 40 -8.02 16.41 -18.15
N VAL A 41 -7.54 16.52 -16.91
CA VAL A 41 -7.59 15.44 -15.92
C VAL A 41 -8.65 15.69 -14.84
N LEU A 42 -8.66 16.89 -14.25
CA LEU A 42 -9.59 17.21 -13.16
C LEU A 42 -10.94 17.76 -13.62
N ASP A 43 -11.07 18.13 -14.90
CA ASP A 43 -12.25 18.81 -15.48
C ASP A 43 -12.64 20.08 -14.68
N ARG A 44 -11.62 20.83 -14.23
CA ARG A 44 -11.75 22.03 -13.35
C ARG A 44 -10.78 23.14 -13.76
N PRO A 45 -10.95 23.77 -14.95
CA PRO A 45 -10.06 24.85 -15.38
C PRO A 45 -10.10 26.05 -14.43
N THR A 46 -8.94 26.62 -14.14
CA THR A 46 -8.79 27.80 -13.26
C THR A 46 -8.56 29.10 -14.03
N ILE A 47 -8.28 29.03 -15.33
CA ILE A 47 -8.10 30.17 -16.23
C ILE A 47 -8.85 29.92 -17.54
N SER A 48 -9.12 30.98 -18.30
CA SER A 48 -9.73 30.85 -19.63
C SER A 48 -8.73 30.36 -20.68
N ASP A 49 -9.22 29.79 -21.78
CA ASP A 49 -8.37 29.38 -22.91
C ASP A 49 -7.52 30.56 -23.42
N ALA A 50 -8.06 31.78 -23.46
CA ALA A 50 -7.32 32.98 -23.85
C ALA A 50 -6.19 33.33 -22.88
N ASP A 51 -6.41 33.18 -21.57
CA ASP A 51 -5.37 33.40 -20.55
C ASP A 51 -4.27 32.32 -20.60
N TYR A 52 -4.64 31.10 -20.99
CA TYR A 52 -3.71 30.02 -21.24
C TYR A 52 -2.86 30.31 -22.47
N ASP A 53 -3.49 30.70 -23.59
CA ASP A 53 -2.83 31.03 -24.85
C ASP A 53 -1.82 32.17 -24.69
N ILE A 54 -2.14 33.19 -23.88
CA ILE A 54 -1.21 34.29 -23.56
C ILE A 54 0.06 33.75 -22.90
N ARG A 55 -0.09 32.89 -21.89
CA ARG A 55 1.06 32.28 -21.18
C ARG A 55 1.83 31.31 -22.05
N TYR A 56 1.13 30.55 -22.89
CA TYR A 56 1.73 29.62 -23.83
C TYR A 56 2.57 30.37 -24.88
N HIS A 57 2.07 31.48 -25.41
CA HIS A 57 2.84 32.35 -26.31
C HIS A 57 4.03 33.00 -25.63
N GLU A 58 3.92 33.37 -24.34
CA GLU A 58 5.06 33.84 -23.56
C GLU A 58 6.15 32.75 -23.43
N LEU A 59 5.76 31.51 -23.14
CA LEU A 59 6.67 30.37 -23.09
C LEU A 59 7.37 30.12 -24.44
N VAL A 60 6.62 30.13 -25.54
CA VAL A 60 7.16 29.99 -26.90
C VAL A 60 8.16 31.09 -27.21
N ALA A 61 7.84 32.35 -26.87
CA ALA A 61 8.74 33.48 -27.10
C ALA A 61 10.06 33.35 -26.32
N LEU A 62 10.01 32.82 -25.09
CA LEU A 62 11.22 32.53 -24.30
C LEU A 62 12.07 31.43 -24.94
N GLU A 63 11.46 30.34 -25.40
CA GLU A 63 12.19 29.26 -26.08
C GLU A 63 12.77 29.68 -27.44
N ASP A 64 12.08 30.55 -28.18
CA ASP A 64 12.58 31.07 -29.46
C ASP A 64 13.75 32.04 -29.25
N THR A 65 13.71 32.82 -28.17
CA THR A 65 14.79 33.75 -27.80
C THR A 65 15.99 33.01 -27.20
N TYR A 66 15.74 31.95 -26.44
CA TYR A 66 16.75 31.12 -25.77
C TYR A 66 16.55 29.65 -26.12
N PRO A 67 17.03 29.18 -27.30
CA PRO A 67 16.80 27.81 -27.78
C PRO A 67 17.26 26.72 -26.81
N ALA A 68 18.27 26.99 -25.97
CA ALA A 68 18.76 26.08 -24.96
C ALA A 68 17.72 25.72 -23.87
N LEU A 69 16.67 26.54 -23.68
CA LEU A 69 15.57 26.24 -22.75
C LEU A 69 14.59 25.20 -23.29
N ARG A 70 14.53 24.97 -24.61
CA ARG A 70 13.57 24.06 -25.22
C ARG A 70 13.94 22.60 -24.93
N THR A 71 13.36 22.06 -23.87
CA THR A 71 13.53 20.66 -23.46
C THR A 71 12.42 19.77 -24.04
N PRO A 72 12.64 18.46 -24.24
CA PRO A 72 11.58 17.51 -24.61
C PRO A 72 10.37 17.53 -23.66
N ASP A 73 10.59 17.89 -22.39
CA ASP A 73 9.54 17.98 -21.38
C ASP A 73 8.75 19.29 -21.38
N SER A 74 9.08 20.26 -22.24
CA SER A 74 8.35 21.53 -22.31
C SER A 74 6.91 21.32 -22.81
N PRO A 75 5.92 22.06 -22.26
CA PRO A 75 4.55 22.10 -22.79
C PRO A 75 4.48 22.38 -24.29
N THR A 76 5.43 23.12 -24.86
CA THR A 76 5.48 23.43 -26.29
C THR A 76 5.85 22.21 -27.15
N GLN A 77 6.49 21.21 -26.57
CA GLN A 77 6.93 19.98 -27.24
C GLN A 77 5.92 18.83 -27.06
N LYS A 78 4.97 18.95 -26.12
CA LYS A 78 3.97 17.92 -25.80
C LYS A 78 2.67 18.16 -26.59
N VAL A 79 2.61 17.70 -27.84
CA VAL A 79 1.37 17.76 -28.65
C VAL A 79 0.38 16.68 -28.19
N GLY A 80 -0.79 17.08 -27.69
CA GLY A 80 -1.90 16.16 -27.39
C GLY A 80 -1.64 15.25 -26.19
N ALA A 81 -1.22 15.83 -25.06
CA ALA A 81 -0.88 15.12 -23.83
C ALA A 81 -1.95 14.07 -23.44
N THR A 82 -1.65 12.80 -23.71
CA THR A 82 -2.39 11.69 -23.15
C THR A 82 -1.77 11.44 -21.77
N TYR A 83 -2.45 11.84 -20.71
CA TYR A 83 -1.99 11.58 -19.34
C TYR A 83 -2.07 10.08 -19.10
N ALA A 84 -0.93 9.39 -19.26
CA ALA A 84 -0.79 7.98 -18.94
C ALA A 84 0.28 7.83 -17.86
N THR A 85 -0.07 7.21 -16.74
CA THR A 85 0.87 6.83 -15.70
C THR A 85 1.57 5.55 -16.12
N GLU A 86 2.89 5.63 -16.29
CA GLU A 86 3.73 4.49 -16.72
C GLU A 86 4.17 3.60 -15.55
N PHE A 87 3.90 4.00 -14.30
CA PHE A 87 4.30 3.30 -13.07
C PHE A 87 5.81 2.99 -13.03
N THR A 88 6.62 3.96 -13.45
CA THR A 88 8.07 3.80 -13.47
C THR A 88 8.59 3.50 -12.06
N PRO A 89 9.56 2.57 -11.92
CA PRO A 89 10.17 2.30 -10.63
C PRO A 89 10.93 3.53 -10.13
N VAL A 90 10.73 3.89 -8.87
CA VAL A 90 11.40 5.04 -8.25
C VAL A 90 11.94 4.67 -6.88
N GLU A 91 13.21 5.01 -6.64
CA GLU A 91 13.85 4.87 -5.34
C GLU A 91 13.37 5.95 -4.37
N HIS A 92 13.01 5.53 -3.15
CA HIS A 92 12.63 6.42 -2.06
C HIS A 92 13.86 7.13 -1.49
N LEU A 93 13.72 8.40 -1.09
CA LEU A 93 14.84 9.18 -0.51
C LEU A 93 15.30 8.58 0.81
N GLU A 94 14.35 8.04 1.56
CA GLU A 94 14.59 7.23 2.74
C GLU A 94 13.73 5.97 2.66
N ARG A 95 14.25 4.84 3.16
CA ARG A 95 13.53 3.56 3.12
C ARG A 95 12.20 3.64 3.87
N LEU A 96 11.12 3.18 3.26
CA LEU A 96 9.82 2.96 3.91
C LEU A 96 9.82 1.57 4.57
N LEU A 97 9.89 1.56 5.90
CA LEU A 97 9.86 0.33 6.70
C LEU A 97 8.42 -0.14 6.96
N SER A 98 8.27 -1.41 7.30
CA SER A 98 7.03 -1.93 7.88
C SER A 98 7.04 -1.73 9.39
N LEU A 99 5.92 -2.00 10.06
CA LEU A 99 5.85 -2.07 11.53
C LEU A 99 5.90 -3.53 11.98
N ASP A 100 6.48 -3.76 13.15
CA ASP A 100 6.25 -5.01 13.88
C ASP A 100 4.89 -4.95 14.58
N ASN A 101 4.29 -6.11 14.82
CA ASN A 101 2.94 -6.21 15.37
C ASN A 101 2.96 -6.67 16.83
N ALA A 102 2.01 -6.17 17.61
CA ALA A 102 1.54 -6.76 18.86
C ALA A 102 0.03 -7.05 18.72
N PHE A 103 -0.41 -8.13 19.34
CA PHE A 103 -1.81 -8.57 19.39
C PHE A 103 -2.34 -8.65 20.83
N THR A 104 -1.45 -8.51 21.82
CA THR A 104 -1.78 -8.62 23.25
C THR A 104 -1.01 -7.58 24.06
N ASP A 105 -1.53 -7.25 25.24
CA ASP A 105 -0.87 -6.33 26.18
C ASP A 105 0.52 -6.84 26.59
N THR A 106 0.68 -8.16 26.76
CA THR A 106 1.98 -8.77 27.09
C THR A 106 3.03 -8.49 26.00
N GLU A 107 2.64 -8.52 24.72
CA GLU A 107 3.55 -8.21 23.61
C GLU A 107 3.89 -6.72 23.54
N LEU A 108 2.91 -5.85 23.84
CA LEU A 108 3.10 -4.41 23.97
C LEU A 108 4.10 -4.08 25.10
N ASP A 109 3.92 -4.70 26.27
CA ASP A 109 4.81 -4.53 27.43
C ASP A 109 6.22 -4.99 27.11
N ALA A 110 6.35 -6.13 26.42
CA ALA A 110 7.65 -6.65 26.01
C ALA A 110 8.37 -5.71 25.02
N TRP A 111 7.62 -5.02 24.14
CA TRP A 111 8.17 -3.99 23.25
C TRP A 111 8.61 -2.75 24.01
N ALA A 112 7.76 -2.20 24.88
CA ALA A 112 8.06 -1.02 25.67
C ALA A 112 9.28 -1.24 26.57
N ALA A 113 9.33 -2.37 27.29
CA ALA A 113 10.47 -2.73 28.13
C ALA A 113 11.76 -2.91 27.33
N ARG A 114 11.71 -3.28 26.03
CA ARG A 114 12.88 -3.31 25.15
C ARG A 114 13.36 -1.89 24.82
N ALA A 115 12.43 -1.00 24.49
CA ALA A 115 12.75 0.39 24.20
C ALA A 115 13.32 1.11 25.44
N GLU A 116 12.65 1.02 26.58
CA GLU A 116 13.04 1.67 27.84
C GLU A 116 14.45 1.28 28.30
N ARG A 117 14.84 0.01 28.11
CA ARG A 117 16.22 -0.43 28.42
C ARG A 117 17.30 0.31 27.63
N GLU A 118 17.00 0.79 26.42
CA GLU A 118 17.96 1.50 25.58
C GLU A 118 17.86 3.03 25.74
N VAL A 119 16.66 3.57 26.03
CA VAL A 119 16.42 5.03 26.04
C VAL A 119 16.03 5.66 27.37
N GLY A 120 15.69 4.87 28.39
CA GLY A 120 15.14 5.33 29.67
C GLY A 120 13.59 5.28 29.70
N ASP A 121 13.02 5.65 30.83
CA ASP A 121 11.58 5.61 31.16
C ASP A 121 10.84 6.96 30.93
N ASP A 122 11.55 8.00 30.48
CA ASP A 122 10.97 9.33 30.20
C ASP A 122 10.36 9.48 28.78
N ALA A 123 10.17 8.37 28.06
CA ALA A 123 9.65 8.39 26.69
C ALA A 123 8.12 8.60 26.70
N ALA A 124 7.64 9.60 25.97
CA ALA A 124 6.20 9.77 25.74
C ALA A 124 5.81 8.98 24.49
N TYR A 125 4.56 8.56 24.40
CA TYR A 125 4.04 7.78 23.28
C TYR A 125 3.08 8.63 22.45
N LEU A 126 3.27 8.62 21.14
CA LEU A 126 2.30 9.10 20.17
C LEU A 126 1.48 7.91 19.69
N CYS A 127 0.17 7.99 19.91
CA CYS A 127 -0.82 7.03 19.45
C CYS A 127 -1.59 7.61 18.26
N GLU A 128 -1.79 6.78 17.25
CA GLU A 128 -2.54 7.13 16.03
C GLU A 128 -3.28 5.91 15.50
N LEU A 129 -4.33 6.14 14.73
CA LEU A 129 -5.08 5.06 14.09
C LEU A 129 -4.26 4.39 12.99
N LYS A 130 -4.27 3.07 12.98
CA LYS A 130 -3.65 2.29 11.90
C LYS A 130 -4.64 2.16 10.75
N VAL A 131 -4.51 3.08 9.79
CA VAL A 131 -5.38 3.17 8.61
C VAL A 131 -5.19 1.94 7.71
N ASP A 132 -6.28 1.31 7.31
CA ASP A 132 -6.25 0.18 6.38
C ASP A 132 -6.29 0.66 4.92
N GLY A 133 -5.15 1.11 4.41
CA GLY A 133 -5.03 1.64 3.05
C GLY A 133 -3.77 1.19 2.31
N LEU A 134 -3.28 2.08 1.45
CA LEU A 134 -2.01 1.94 0.74
C LEU A 134 -1.03 3.04 1.13
N ALA A 135 0.12 2.64 1.67
CA ALA A 135 1.23 3.54 1.97
C ALA A 135 1.73 4.31 0.73
N LEU A 136 1.86 5.61 0.90
CA LEU A 136 2.28 6.59 -0.09
C LEU A 136 3.38 7.49 0.48
N ALA A 137 4.40 7.79 -0.32
CA ALA A 137 5.42 8.79 -0.04
C ALA A 137 5.26 9.96 -1.02
N LEU A 138 5.16 11.17 -0.48
CA LEU A 138 5.07 12.42 -1.24
C LEU A 138 6.34 13.23 -1.02
N VAL A 139 7.07 13.55 -2.07
CA VAL A 139 8.23 14.44 -2.00
C VAL A 139 7.79 15.84 -2.37
N TYR A 140 7.94 16.76 -1.42
CA TYR A 140 7.80 18.19 -1.65
C TYR A 140 9.17 18.85 -1.64
N GLU A 141 9.45 19.66 -2.66
CA GLU A 141 10.65 20.49 -2.74
C GLU A 141 10.22 21.96 -2.84
N HIS A 142 10.74 22.80 -1.94
CA HIS A 142 10.30 24.19 -1.77
C HIS A 142 8.77 24.36 -1.73
N GLY A 143 8.11 23.43 -1.01
CA GLY A 143 6.66 23.40 -0.86
C GLY A 143 5.88 22.90 -2.08
N ARG A 144 6.52 22.43 -3.16
CA ARG A 144 5.83 21.94 -4.38
C ARG A 144 5.88 20.43 -4.47
N LEU A 145 4.77 19.79 -4.81
CA LEU A 145 4.70 18.34 -4.99
C LEU A 145 5.50 17.92 -6.22
N LEU A 146 6.70 17.40 -5.96
CA LEU A 146 7.61 16.90 -6.99
C LEU A 146 7.24 15.47 -7.40
N ARG A 147 6.90 14.61 -6.42
CA ARG A 147 6.68 13.19 -6.66
C ARG A 147 5.73 12.55 -5.66
N GLY A 148 4.87 11.65 -6.12
CA GLY A 148 4.14 10.69 -5.30
C GLY A 148 4.51 9.26 -5.69
N ALA A 149 4.95 8.44 -4.73
CA ALA A 149 5.37 7.06 -4.98
C ALA A 149 4.69 6.08 -4.02
N THR A 150 4.29 4.91 -4.54
CA THR A 150 3.80 3.80 -3.69
C THR A 150 4.94 3.21 -2.87
N ARG A 151 4.65 2.47 -1.80
CA ARG A 151 5.70 1.84 -0.99
C ARG A 151 6.59 0.85 -1.77
N GLY A 152 5.99 0.04 -2.64
CA GLY A 152 6.66 -1.10 -3.28
C GLY A 152 7.32 -2.04 -2.25
N ASP A 153 8.62 -2.30 -2.41
CA ASP A 153 9.42 -3.14 -1.51
C ASP A 153 10.01 -2.37 -0.29
N GLY A 154 9.70 -1.07 -0.20
CA GLY A 154 10.20 -0.14 0.80
C GLY A 154 11.46 0.61 0.40
N ARG A 155 12.18 0.17 -0.64
CA ARG A 155 13.29 0.91 -1.27
C ARG A 155 12.86 1.52 -2.59
N THR A 156 12.15 0.75 -3.40
CA THR A 156 11.66 1.15 -4.71
C THR A 156 10.14 1.04 -4.75
N GLY A 157 9.50 2.15 -5.09
CA GLY A 157 8.07 2.29 -5.32
C GLY A 157 7.73 2.42 -6.81
N GLU A 158 6.44 2.59 -7.09
CA GLU A 158 5.95 2.98 -8.41
C GLU A 158 5.60 4.48 -8.38
N ASP A 159 6.04 5.25 -9.40
CA ASP A 159 5.60 6.63 -9.58
C ASP A 159 4.11 6.68 -9.91
N VAL A 160 3.35 7.33 -9.04
CA VAL A 160 1.90 7.54 -9.15
C VAL A 160 1.55 9.03 -9.05
N THR A 161 2.51 9.92 -9.32
CA THR A 161 2.35 11.38 -9.22
C THR A 161 1.11 11.90 -9.96
N PRO A 162 0.83 11.48 -11.23
CA PRO A 162 -0.35 11.93 -11.94
C PRO A 162 -1.67 11.51 -11.27
N ASN A 163 -1.70 10.34 -10.62
CA ASN A 163 -2.88 9.83 -9.92
C ASN A 163 -3.05 10.51 -8.57
N VAL A 164 -1.96 10.71 -7.83
CA VAL A 164 -1.94 11.38 -6.52
C VAL A 164 -2.47 12.81 -6.63
N ARG A 165 -2.11 13.55 -7.68
CA ARG A 165 -2.63 14.91 -7.92
C ARG A 165 -4.15 14.98 -8.13
N THR A 166 -4.83 13.84 -8.35
CA THR A 166 -6.30 13.78 -8.42
C THR A 166 -6.98 13.66 -7.06
N ILE A 167 -6.22 13.31 -6.02
CA ILE A 167 -6.75 13.13 -4.67
C ILE A 167 -7.05 14.50 -4.06
N SER A 168 -8.32 14.76 -3.79
CA SER A 168 -8.81 16.10 -3.46
C SER A 168 -8.14 16.79 -2.27
N ASN A 169 -7.67 16.02 -1.28
CA ASN A 169 -7.02 16.54 -0.07
C ASN A 169 -5.49 16.45 -0.10
N VAL A 170 -4.90 16.17 -1.26
CA VAL A 170 -3.44 16.25 -1.48
C VAL A 170 -3.12 17.60 -2.12
N PRO A 171 -2.41 18.50 -1.42
CA PRO A 171 -2.07 19.80 -1.98
C PRO A 171 -0.94 19.67 -3.01
N ASP A 172 -1.12 20.28 -4.19
CA ASP A 172 -0.03 20.48 -5.17
C ASP A 172 1.08 21.37 -4.60
N ARG A 173 0.69 22.34 -3.76
CA ARG A 173 1.59 23.27 -3.06
C ARG A 173 1.24 23.34 -1.59
N LEU A 174 2.23 23.14 -0.74
CA LEU A 174 2.14 23.38 0.69
C LEU A 174 1.92 24.88 0.94
N VAL A 175 1.18 25.16 2.00
CA VAL A 175 0.95 26.53 2.48
C VAL A 175 1.76 26.78 3.73
N GLU A 176 1.96 28.05 4.10
CA GLU A 176 2.58 28.40 5.38
C GLU A 176 1.53 29.13 6.22
N THR A 177 0.73 28.39 6.98
CA THR A 177 -0.35 28.99 7.80
C THR A 177 0.11 29.40 9.19
N ASP A 178 1.23 28.84 9.67
CA ASP A 178 1.85 29.17 10.95
C ASP A 178 3.35 29.48 10.73
N PRO A 179 3.80 30.72 10.99
CA PRO A 179 5.20 31.12 10.86
C PRO A 179 6.17 30.33 11.76
N ALA A 180 5.67 29.62 12.78
CA ALA A 180 6.49 28.71 13.59
C ALA A 180 7.01 27.50 12.80
N PHE A 181 6.36 27.16 11.68
CA PHE A 181 6.69 26.02 10.84
C PHE A 181 6.94 26.46 9.38
N PRO A 182 8.08 27.12 9.11
CA PRO A 182 8.42 27.55 7.76
C PRO A 182 8.54 26.34 6.81
N LEU A 183 8.28 26.58 5.52
CA LEU A 183 8.38 25.52 4.52
C LEU A 183 9.83 25.01 4.42
N PRO A 184 10.05 23.68 4.50
CA PRO A 184 11.37 23.10 4.31
C PRO A 184 11.83 23.21 2.85
N GLU A 185 13.15 23.14 2.64
CA GLU A 185 13.73 22.99 1.31
C GLU A 185 13.26 21.67 0.68
N LEU A 186 13.23 20.60 1.46
CA LEU A 186 12.81 19.27 1.04
C LEU A 186 12.09 18.57 2.19
N VAL A 187 10.96 17.92 1.90
CA VAL A 187 10.30 17.01 2.83
C VAL A 187 9.62 15.85 2.10
N GLU A 188 9.95 14.63 2.51
CA GLU A 188 9.20 13.43 2.19
C GLU A 188 8.10 13.26 3.25
N VAL A 189 6.84 13.39 2.84
CA VAL A 189 5.66 13.18 3.66
C VAL A 189 5.15 11.77 3.43
N ARG A 190 4.94 11.00 4.49
CA ARG A 190 4.44 9.64 4.43
C ARG A 190 3.00 9.60 4.90
N GLY A 191 2.16 8.88 4.18
CA GLY A 191 0.74 8.75 4.49
C GLY A 191 0.14 7.47 3.97
N GLU A 192 -1.15 7.32 4.20
CA GLU A 192 -1.95 6.21 3.72
C GLU A 192 -3.07 6.75 2.84
N VAL A 193 -3.13 6.29 1.59
CA VAL A 193 -4.29 6.52 0.72
C VAL A 193 -5.34 5.48 1.07
N PHE A 194 -6.56 5.95 1.34
CA PHE A 194 -7.68 5.11 1.73
C PHE A 194 -8.95 5.51 0.98
N PHE A 195 -9.93 4.62 1.06
CA PHE A 195 -11.29 4.86 0.56
C PHE A 195 -12.20 5.10 1.77
N PRO A 196 -12.84 6.27 1.90
CA PRO A 196 -13.81 6.51 2.97
C PRO A 196 -14.93 5.47 2.91
N VAL A 197 -15.37 4.96 4.07
CA VAL A 197 -16.33 3.86 4.16
C VAL A 197 -17.64 4.19 3.43
N GLU A 198 -18.23 5.35 3.72
CA GLU A 198 -19.46 5.81 3.08
C GLU A 198 -19.32 5.93 1.55
N ALA A 199 -18.17 6.43 1.09
CA ALA A 199 -17.89 6.61 -0.32
C ALA A 199 -17.69 5.26 -1.04
N PHE A 200 -17.08 4.29 -0.36
CA PHE A 200 -16.91 2.92 -0.86
C PHE A 200 -18.26 2.21 -0.98
N GLU A 201 -19.13 2.34 0.02
CA GLU A 201 -20.49 1.80 0.00
C GLU A 201 -21.31 2.38 -1.15
N ALA A 202 -21.26 3.70 -1.34
CA ALA A 202 -21.92 4.39 -2.45
C ALA A 202 -21.42 3.90 -3.82
N LEU A 203 -20.10 3.75 -3.98
CA LEU A 203 -19.51 3.19 -5.20
C LEU A 203 -19.97 1.74 -5.47
N ASN A 204 -20.01 0.90 -4.44
CA ASN A 204 -20.49 -0.46 -4.60
C ASN A 204 -21.98 -0.52 -4.94
N ALA A 205 -22.79 0.35 -4.34
CA ALA A 205 -24.21 0.46 -4.67
C ALA A 205 -24.42 0.86 -6.14
N SER A 206 -23.62 1.79 -6.67
CA SER A 206 -23.70 2.18 -8.08
C SER A 206 -23.30 1.04 -9.02
N LEU A 207 -22.24 0.29 -8.70
CA LEU A 207 -21.82 -0.87 -9.49
C LEU A 207 -22.91 -1.95 -9.55
N VAL A 208 -23.54 -2.25 -8.42
CA VAL A 208 -24.64 -3.23 -8.35
C VAL A 208 -25.84 -2.77 -9.17
N ALA A 209 -26.19 -1.48 -9.12
CA ALA A 209 -27.27 -0.91 -9.95
C ALA A 209 -26.98 -1.00 -11.45
N GLU A 210 -25.70 -0.95 -11.85
CA GLU A 210 -25.22 -1.15 -13.22
C GLU A 210 -25.05 -2.64 -13.60
N GLY A 211 -25.36 -3.58 -12.71
CA GLY A 211 -25.18 -5.01 -12.94
C GLY A 211 -23.73 -5.50 -12.91
N LYS A 212 -22.80 -4.70 -12.36
CA LYS A 212 -21.38 -5.03 -12.20
C LYS A 212 -21.11 -5.64 -10.82
N PRO A 213 -20.08 -6.50 -10.69
CA PRO A 213 -19.70 -7.03 -9.38
C PRO A 213 -19.19 -5.90 -8.46
N PRO A 214 -19.61 -5.86 -7.19
CA PRO A 214 -19.09 -4.89 -6.23
C PRO A 214 -17.63 -5.22 -5.88
N TYR A 215 -16.89 -4.21 -5.46
CA TYR A 215 -15.55 -4.39 -4.91
C TYR A 215 -15.56 -5.04 -3.53
N ALA A 216 -14.49 -5.77 -3.23
CA ALA A 216 -14.39 -6.61 -2.04
C ALA A 216 -14.11 -5.83 -0.75
N ASN A 217 -13.14 -4.91 -0.73
CA ASN A 217 -12.84 -4.12 0.47
C ASN A 217 -12.25 -2.75 0.12
N PRO A 218 -12.39 -1.76 1.01
CA PRO A 218 -11.83 -0.42 0.84
C PRO A 218 -10.33 -0.41 0.53
N ARG A 219 -9.51 -1.20 1.25
CA ARG A 219 -8.05 -1.24 1.08
C ARG A 219 -7.62 -1.58 -0.36
N ASN A 220 -8.11 -2.70 -0.89
CA ASN A 220 -7.79 -3.18 -2.24
C ASN A 220 -8.37 -2.25 -3.29
N THR A 221 -9.56 -1.70 -3.04
CA THR A 221 -10.18 -0.73 -3.94
C THR A 221 -9.38 0.56 -3.99
N ALA A 222 -8.86 1.06 -2.86
CA ALA A 222 -7.99 2.23 -2.83
C ALA A 222 -6.71 1.97 -3.64
N ALA A 223 -6.05 0.83 -3.42
CA ALA A 223 -4.84 0.47 -4.15
C ALA A 223 -5.08 0.34 -5.68
N GLY A 224 -6.16 -0.32 -6.08
CA GLY A 224 -6.52 -0.46 -7.50
C GLY A 224 -6.98 0.86 -8.13
N SER A 225 -7.70 1.69 -7.37
CA SER A 225 -8.16 3.01 -7.82
C SER A 225 -7.02 3.99 -8.03
N LEU A 226 -5.98 3.93 -7.20
CA LEU A 226 -4.78 4.76 -7.35
C LEU A 226 -3.90 4.29 -8.52
N ARG A 227 -3.85 2.98 -8.78
CA ARG A 227 -3.00 2.38 -9.81
C ARG A 227 -3.71 2.27 -11.16
N GLN A 228 -4.28 3.37 -11.63
CA GLN A 228 -4.91 3.48 -12.95
C GLN A 228 -3.96 4.10 -13.96
N LYS A 229 -3.79 3.48 -15.13
CA LYS A 229 -2.98 4.07 -16.21
C LYS A 229 -3.49 5.45 -16.61
N ASP A 230 -4.81 5.62 -16.63
CA ASP A 230 -5.42 6.92 -16.86
C ASP A 230 -5.78 7.57 -15.52
N PRO A 231 -5.12 8.67 -15.11
CA PRO A 231 -5.39 9.34 -13.84
C PRO A 231 -6.82 9.89 -13.79
N ARG A 232 -7.50 10.13 -14.92
CA ARG A 232 -8.92 10.54 -14.93
C ARG A 232 -9.81 9.50 -14.27
N VAL A 233 -9.47 8.21 -14.41
CA VAL A 233 -10.21 7.14 -13.70
C VAL A 233 -10.01 7.29 -12.20
N THR A 234 -8.79 7.62 -11.75
CA THR A 234 -8.51 7.89 -10.31
C THR A 234 -9.30 9.10 -9.82
N ALA A 235 -9.39 10.16 -10.61
CA ALA A 235 -10.15 11.37 -10.27
C ALA A 235 -11.65 11.11 -10.04
N THR A 236 -12.22 10.07 -10.66
CA THR A 236 -13.61 9.66 -10.40
C THR A 236 -13.79 8.87 -9.09
N ARG A 237 -12.69 8.46 -8.45
CA ARG A 237 -12.71 7.71 -7.20
C ARG A 237 -12.50 8.67 -6.04
N PRO A 238 -13.39 8.70 -5.04
CA PRO A 238 -13.27 9.58 -3.87
C PRO A 238 -12.20 9.08 -2.88
N LEU A 239 -10.96 8.92 -3.36
CA LEU A 239 -9.82 8.61 -2.53
C LEU A 239 -9.49 9.81 -1.62
N GLN A 240 -8.97 9.49 -0.45
CA GLN A 240 -8.40 10.47 0.48
C GLN A 240 -7.03 10.01 0.95
N LEU A 241 -6.18 10.97 1.30
CA LEU A 241 -4.93 10.75 2.00
C LEU A 241 -5.08 11.12 3.48
N VAL A 242 -4.46 10.35 4.36
CA VAL A 242 -4.10 10.81 5.71
C VAL A 242 -2.60 10.65 5.90
N VAL A 243 -1.92 11.71 6.34
CA VAL A 243 -0.47 11.69 6.56
C VAL A 243 -0.15 11.22 7.97
N HIS A 244 0.87 10.36 8.11
CA HIS A 244 1.24 9.72 9.37
C HIS A 244 2.74 9.78 9.72
N GLY A 245 3.53 10.44 8.89
CA GLY A 245 4.95 10.59 9.17
C GLY A 245 5.71 11.45 8.17
N VAL A 246 6.99 11.61 8.48
CA VAL A 246 7.98 12.29 7.64
C VAL A 246 9.16 11.35 7.44
N GLY A 247 9.70 11.33 6.22
CA GLY A 247 10.96 10.67 5.88
C GLY A 247 12.07 11.68 5.71
N ALA A 248 12.79 11.58 4.58
CA ALA A 248 13.87 12.49 4.23
C ALA A 248 13.44 13.96 4.28
N ARG A 249 14.26 14.81 4.90
CA ARG A 249 13.94 16.23 5.09
C ARG A 249 15.19 17.10 5.14
N ARG A 250 15.06 18.36 4.73
CA ARG A 250 16.09 19.39 4.81
C ARG A 250 15.45 20.74 5.13
N GLY A 251 16.00 21.44 6.11
CA GLY A 251 15.40 22.68 6.62
C GLY A 251 14.27 22.47 7.64
N PHE A 252 14.07 21.23 8.12
CA PHE A 252 13.10 20.89 9.16
C PHE A 252 13.65 19.77 10.05
N GLU A 253 13.73 19.99 11.37
CA GLU A 253 14.23 19.01 12.33
C GLU A 253 13.44 19.10 13.66
N PRO A 254 12.24 18.49 13.73
CA PRO A 254 11.42 18.50 14.92
C PRO A 254 12.05 17.70 16.06
N ALA A 255 11.89 18.18 17.29
CA ALA A 255 12.33 17.46 18.48
C ALA A 255 11.39 16.28 18.81
N ARG A 256 10.11 16.41 18.45
CA ARG A 256 9.04 15.44 18.70
C ARG A 256 8.25 15.13 17.44
N GLN A 257 7.71 13.92 17.32
CA GLN A 257 6.89 13.53 16.19
C GLN A 257 5.54 14.28 16.22
N SER A 258 4.99 14.55 17.40
CA SER A 258 3.83 15.42 17.58
C SER A 258 4.04 16.85 17.04
N GLU A 259 5.25 17.39 17.14
CA GLU A 259 5.65 18.66 16.50
C GLU A 259 5.67 18.51 14.98
N ALA A 260 6.12 17.38 14.45
CA ALA A 260 6.02 17.08 13.02
C ALA A 260 4.57 17.07 12.53
N TYR A 261 3.64 16.50 13.30
CA TYR A 261 2.22 16.55 12.99
C TYR A 261 1.65 17.96 13.01
N ALA A 262 2.08 18.82 13.95
CA ALA A 262 1.71 20.22 13.96
C ALA A 262 2.19 20.95 12.69
N ALA A 263 3.44 20.71 12.28
CA ALA A 263 4.01 21.26 11.06
C ALA A 263 3.27 20.78 9.80
N LEU A 264 2.97 19.48 9.69
CA LEU A 264 2.21 18.91 8.57
C LEU A 264 0.83 19.57 8.45
N ARG A 265 0.13 19.80 9.57
CA ARG A 265 -1.14 20.55 9.58
C ARG A 265 -0.96 21.98 9.11
N SER A 266 0.04 22.69 9.62
CA SER A 266 0.28 24.08 9.21
C SER A 266 0.67 24.21 7.73
N TRP A 267 1.18 23.12 7.14
CA TRP A 267 1.46 23.01 5.71
C TRP A 267 0.26 22.69 4.84
N GLY A 268 -0.92 22.51 5.43
CA GLY A 268 -2.17 22.18 4.75
C GLY A 268 -2.32 20.70 4.41
N LEU A 269 -1.51 19.81 5.01
CA LEU A 269 -1.60 18.37 4.79
C LEU A 269 -2.67 17.72 5.68
N PRO A 270 -3.35 16.66 5.20
CA PRO A 270 -4.45 16.03 5.91
C PRO A 270 -3.93 15.11 7.03
N THR A 271 -3.70 15.63 8.23
CA THR A 271 -3.42 14.79 9.41
C THR A 271 -4.72 14.37 10.10
N SER A 272 -4.73 13.22 10.76
CA SER A 272 -5.83 12.85 11.67
C SER A 272 -5.90 13.78 12.89
N ASP A 273 -7.12 14.12 13.30
CA ASP A 273 -7.45 14.80 14.55
C ASP A 273 -7.38 13.89 15.78
N ARG A 274 -7.22 12.58 15.57
CA ARG A 274 -7.17 11.56 16.62
C ARG A 274 -5.76 11.22 17.08
N VAL A 275 -4.74 11.89 16.56
CA VAL A 275 -3.36 11.72 17.04
C VAL A 275 -3.28 12.23 18.48
N GLN A 276 -2.86 11.39 19.41
CA GLN A 276 -2.76 11.73 20.83
C GLN A 276 -1.38 11.37 21.37
N VAL A 277 -0.80 12.28 22.16
CA VAL A 277 0.40 11.99 22.95
C VAL A 277 -0.04 11.60 24.36
N VAL A 278 0.51 10.51 24.87
CA VAL A 278 0.29 9.98 26.22
C VAL A 278 1.62 9.73 26.89
N ASP A 279 1.66 9.89 28.21
CA ASP A 279 2.92 9.87 28.96
C ASP A 279 3.40 8.44 29.28
N ASP A 280 2.51 7.45 29.28
CA ASP A 280 2.81 6.09 29.70
C ASP A 280 1.97 5.02 28.96
N LEU A 281 2.27 3.74 29.23
CA LEU A 281 1.54 2.60 28.67
C LEU A 281 0.09 2.49 29.14
N THR A 282 -0.27 3.08 30.28
CA THR A 282 -1.66 3.12 30.73
C THR A 282 -2.46 3.98 29.75
N GLY A 283 -1.97 5.18 29.43
CA GLY A 283 -2.57 6.03 28.41
C GLY A 283 -2.62 5.39 27.02
N VAL A 284 -1.58 4.61 26.65
CA VAL A 284 -1.58 3.85 25.40
C VAL A 284 -2.72 2.81 25.38
N ARG A 285 -2.90 2.07 26.47
CA ARG A 285 -3.97 1.06 26.58
C ARG A 285 -5.35 1.67 26.58
N ASP A 286 -5.54 2.81 27.25
CA ASP A 286 -6.81 3.53 27.24
C ASP A 286 -7.17 3.98 25.81
N TYR A 287 -6.19 4.46 25.04
CA TYR A 287 -6.38 4.81 23.63
C TYR A 287 -6.72 3.59 22.77
N ILE A 288 -6.00 2.47 22.93
CA ILE A 288 -6.27 1.20 22.23
C ILE A 288 -7.67 0.68 22.57
N ALA A 289 -8.07 0.66 23.84
CA ALA A 289 -9.37 0.19 24.28
C ALA A 289 -10.50 1.05 23.68
N TYR A 290 -10.37 2.37 23.77
CA TYR A 290 -11.35 3.32 23.24
C TYR A 290 -11.59 3.10 21.74
N PHE A 291 -10.52 3.07 20.93
CA PHE A 291 -10.68 2.88 19.49
C PHE A 291 -11.00 1.45 19.08
N GLY A 292 -10.73 0.46 19.93
CA GLY A 292 -11.21 -0.91 19.74
C GLY A 292 -12.73 -0.99 19.81
N GLU A 293 -13.35 -0.32 20.79
CA GLU A 293 -14.81 -0.21 20.93
C GLU A 293 -15.43 0.65 19.81
N HIS A 294 -14.73 1.70 19.37
CA HIS A 294 -15.23 2.69 18.42
C HIS A 294 -14.66 2.51 16.99
N ARG A 295 -14.18 1.30 16.66
CA ARG A 295 -13.49 1.01 15.39
C ARG A 295 -14.29 1.31 14.11
N HIS A 296 -15.62 1.35 14.21
CA HIS A 296 -16.53 1.63 13.08
C HIS A 296 -17.05 3.07 13.07
N ALA A 297 -16.61 3.92 14.01
CA ALA A 297 -17.03 5.32 14.13
C ALA A 297 -16.06 6.30 13.43
N VAL A 298 -15.15 5.78 12.61
CA VAL A 298 -14.10 6.54 11.91
C VAL A 298 -14.34 6.48 10.39
N GLU A 299 -13.74 7.41 9.65
CA GLU A 299 -14.04 7.65 8.24
C GLU A 299 -13.56 6.52 7.32
N HIS A 300 -12.64 5.70 7.82
CA HIS A 300 -11.94 4.66 7.09
C HIS A 300 -11.81 3.40 7.95
N GLU A 301 -11.62 2.24 7.32
CA GLU A 301 -11.29 1.03 8.07
C GLU A 301 -9.96 1.19 8.82
N ILE A 302 -9.92 0.66 10.04
CA ILE A 302 -8.71 0.59 10.85
C ILE A 302 -8.48 -0.86 11.27
N ASP A 303 -7.22 -1.28 11.28
CA ASP A 303 -6.81 -2.62 11.71
C ASP A 303 -6.04 -2.62 13.04
N GLY A 304 -5.98 -1.46 13.71
CA GLY A 304 -5.28 -1.31 14.98
C GLY A 304 -4.94 0.14 15.32
N VAL A 305 -3.99 0.28 16.23
CA VAL A 305 -3.35 1.53 16.64
C VAL A 305 -1.85 1.40 16.41
N VAL A 306 -1.23 2.46 15.90
CA VAL A 306 0.22 2.56 15.88
C VAL A 306 0.66 3.34 17.11
N VAL A 307 1.58 2.75 17.86
CA VAL A 307 2.21 3.38 19.04
C VAL A 307 3.65 3.70 18.66
N LYS A 308 4.05 4.95 18.81
CA LYS A 308 5.38 5.46 18.46
C LYS A 308 5.97 6.18 19.67
N ILE A 309 7.28 6.09 19.88
CA ILE A 309 7.95 7.00 20.84
C ILE A 309 7.96 8.41 20.23
N ASP A 310 7.43 9.40 20.93
CA ASP A 310 7.23 10.75 20.41
C ASP A 310 8.56 11.50 20.20
N GLN A 311 9.56 11.30 21.06
CA GLN A 311 10.83 12.02 20.96
C GLN A 311 11.70 11.50 19.80
N VAL A 312 11.95 12.36 18.79
CA VAL A 312 12.75 12.03 17.59
C VAL A 312 14.20 11.67 17.93
N GLY A 313 14.77 12.31 18.96
CA GLY A 313 16.10 11.95 19.47
C GLY A 313 16.18 10.50 19.98
N LEU A 314 15.12 9.99 20.60
CA LEU A 314 15.06 8.61 21.09
C LEU A 314 14.81 7.62 19.94
N GLN A 315 13.98 8.00 18.94
CA GLN A 315 13.78 7.20 17.74
C GLN A 315 15.12 6.92 17.02
N ARG A 316 15.96 7.96 16.85
CA ARG A 316 17.31 7.82 16.25
C ARG A 316 18.23 6.90 17.03
N ARG A 317 18.19 6.95 18.37
CA ARG A 317 18.99 6.08 19.25
C ARG A 317 18.59 4.60 19.12
N LEU A 318 17.28 4.34 19.06
CA LEU A 318 16.73 2.98 18.92
C LEU A 318 16.94 2.40 17.51
N GLY A 319 16.88 3.25 16.49
CA GLY A 319 17.06 2.85 15.09
C GLY A 319 16.01 1.83 14.62
N SER A 320 16.43 0.92 13.75
CA SER A 320 15.56 -0.09 13.14
C SER A 320 16.21 -1.47 13.09
N THR A 321 15.39 -2.49 12.91
CA THR A 321 15.81 -3.81 12.43
C THR A 321 15.97 -3.76 10.90
N SER A 322 16.19 -4.92 10.27
CA SER A 322 16.20 -5.04 8.81
C SER A 322 14.83 -4.73 8.16
N ARG A 323 13.74 -4.76 8.95
CA ARG A 323 12.36 -4.65 8.45
C ARG A 323 11.54 -3.52 9.09
N ALA A 324 11.76 -3.23 10.37
CA ALA A 324 10.87 -2.37 11.16
C ALA A 324 11.62 -1.46 12.13
N PRO A 325 11.11 -0.24 12.41
CA PRO A 325 11.66 0.63 13.45
C PRO A 325 11.51 -0.01 14.84
N ARG A 326 12.50 0.15 15.72
CA ARG A 326 12.39 -0.35 17.10
C ARG A 326 11.53 0.56 17.99
N TRP A 327 11.34 1.80 17.57
CA TRP A 327 10.63 2.85 18.29
C TRP A 327 9.14 2.94 17.97
N ALA A 328 8.59 2.05 17.13
CA ALA A 328 7.17 2.00 16.83
C ALA A 328 6.65 0.56 16.73
N ILE A 329 5.39 0.36 17.09
CA ILE A 329 4.70 -0.93 17.03
C ILE A 329 3.25 -0.73 16.58
N ALA A 330 2.73 -1.69 15.80
CA ALA A 330 1.33 -1.76 15.43
C ALA A 330 0.61 -2.70 16.41
N PHE A 331 -0.24 -2.17 17.28
CA PHE A 331 -1.16 -2.98 18.07
C PHE A 331 -2.39 -3.31 17.23
N LYS A 332 -2.51 -4.56 16.77
CA LYS A 332 -3.61 -5.01 15.92
C LYS A 332 -4.79 -5.46 16.75
N TYR A 333 -5.99 -5.03 16.36
CA TYR A 333 -7.21 -5.56 16.95
C TYR A 333 -7.41 -7.02 16.53
N PRO A 334 -8.06 -7.84 17.38
CA PRO A 334 -8.43 -9.18 16.98
C PRO A 334 -9.34 -9.09 15.74
N PRO A 335 -9.05 -9.88 14.69
CA PRO A 335 -9.84 -9.85 13.47
C PRO A 335 -11.27 -10.31 13.77
N GLU A 336 -12.22 -9.82 12.98
CA GLU A 336 -13.61 -10.25 13.07
C GLU A 336 -13.72 -11.76 12.86
N GLU A 337 -14.37 -12.42 13.82
CA GLU A 337 -14.73 -13.82 13.71
C GLU A 337 -16.15 -13.93 13.17
N VAL A 338 -16.32 -14.67 12.07
CA VAL A 338 -17.64 -15.04 11.55
C VAL A 338 -17.79 -16.55 11.57
N THR A 339 -19.02 -17.03 11.51
CA THR A 339 -19.30 -18.47 11.40
C THR A 339 -19.83 -18.81 10.03
N THR A 340 -19.34 -19.90 9.42
CA THR A 340 -19.86 -20.42 8.15
C THR A 340 -19.85 -21.94 8.13
N ARG A 341 -20.58 -22.55 7.19
CA ARG A 341 -20.61 -24.02 7.04
C ARG A 341 -19.38 -24.51 6.30
N LEU A 342 -18.69 -25.51 6.85
CA LEU A 342 -17.58 -26.22 6.23
C LEU A 342 -18.11 -27.38 5.37
N HIS A 343 -18.00 -27.25 4.05
CA HIS A 343 -18.47 -28.27 3.11
C HIS A 343 -17.49 -29.43 2.94
N ASP A 344 -16.20 -29.13 2.90
CA ASP A 344 -15.15 -30.13 2.66
C ASP A 344 -13.80 -29.65 3.21
N ILE A 345 -12.87 -30.58 3.44
CA ILE A 345 -11.45 -30.26 3.67
C ILE A 345 -10.65 -30.88 2.54
N ARG A 346 -9.98 -30.04 1.77
CA ARG A 346 -9.11 -30.45 0.66
C ARG A 346 -7.66 -30.19 1.01
N VAL A 347 -6.74 -30.70 0.19
CA VAL A 347 -5.31 -30.52 0.39
C VAL A 347 -4.67 -29.84 -0.81
N ASN A 348 -3.69 -28.99 -0.55
CA ASN A 348 -2.81 -28.41 -1.57
C ASN A 348 -1.40 -28.97 -1.42
N VAL A 349 -0.69 -29.21 -2.52
CA VAL A 349 0.70 -29.69 -2.54
C VAL A 349 1.60 -28.51 -2.89
N GLY A 350 2.36 -28.02 -1.91
CA GLY A 350 3.22 -26.86 -2.07
C GLY A 350 4.54 -27.16 -2.79
N ARG A 351 5.32 -26.09 -2.99
CA ARG A 351 6.63 -26.08 -3.67
C ARG A 351 7.61 -27.16 -3.20
N THR A 352 7.68 -27.42 -1.89
CA THR A 352 8.60 -28.39 -1.28
C THR A 352 7.94 -29.76 -1.07
N GLY A 353 6.80 -30.01 -1.70
CA GLY A 353 6.01 -31.22 -1.51
C GLY A 353 5.12 -31.22 -0.27
N ARG A 354 5.17 -30.19 0.60
CA ARG A 354 4.28 -30.09 1.78
C ARG A 354 2.82 -30.16 1.38
N VAL A 355 2.09 -31.10 1.97
CA VAL A 355 0.66 -31.27 1.75
C VAL A 355 -0.09 -30.56 2.87
N THR A 356 -0.79 -29.47 2.51
CA THR A 356 -1.41 -28.54 3.45
C THR A 356 -2.93 -28.64 3.33
N PRO A 357 -3.68 -28.99 4.39
CA PRO A 357 -5.14 -28.99 4.37
C PRO A 357 -5.70 -27.55 4.39
N TYR A 358 -6.80 -27.35 3.69
CA TYR A 358 -7.59 -26.13 3.70
C TYR A 358 -9.09 -26.48 3.67
N GLY A 359 -9.90 -25.71 4.38
CA GLY A 359 -11.35 -25.85 4.37
C GLY A 359 -11.95 -25.23 3.13
N VAL A 360 -12.97 -25.87 2.57
CA VAL A 360 -13.87 -25.35 1.54
C VAL A 360 -15.21 -25.11 2.19
N MET A 361 -15.67 -23.87 2.19
CA MET A 361 -16.79 -23.42 3.01
C MET A 361 -17.87 -22.75 2.17
N GLU A 362 -19.06 -22.64 2.75
CA GLU A 362 -20.10 -21.75 2.24
C GLU A 362 -19.55 -20.31 2.17
N PRO A 363 -19.72 -19.60 1.04
CA PRO A 363 -19.19 -18.25 0.89
C PRO A 363 -19.71 -17.31 1.96
N ILE A 364 -18.80 -16.67 2.72
CA ILE A 364 -19.16 -15.74 3.79
C ILE A 364 -18.31 -14.47 3.69
N LYS A 365 -18.88 -13.31 4.03
CA LYS A 365 -18.11 -12.06 4.12
C LYS A 365 -17.34 -12.01 5.45
N VAL A 366 -16.04 -11.72 5.38
CA VAL A 366 -15.16 -11.49 6.54
C VAL A 366 -14.31 -10.27 6.26
N SER A 367 -14.41 -9.22 7.09
CA SER A 367 -13.65 -7.97 6.90
C SER A 367 -13.71 -7.50 5.44
N GLY A 368 -14.93 -7.22 4.95
CA GLY A 368 -15.22 -6.78 3.59
C GLY A 368 -15.26 -7.86 2.51
N SER A 369 -14.30 -8.81 2.48
CA SER A 369 -14.19 -9.77 1.36
C SER A 369 -14.94 -11.09 1.57
N THR A 370 -15.47 -11.66 0.49
CA THR A 370 -16.01 -13.03 0.50
C THR A 370 -14.90 -14.06 0.60
N VAL A 371 -14.98 -14.94 1.59
CA VAL A 371 -14.07 -16.07 1.82
C VAL A 371 -14.82 -17.38 1.55
N GLN A 372 -14.20 -18.24 0.76
CA GLN A 372 -14.69 -19.61 0.47
C GLN A 372 -13.67 -20.68 0.86
N MET A 373 -12.43 -20.28 1.10
CA MET A 373 -11.33 -21.19 1.43
C MET A 373 -10.49 -20.59 2.56
N ALA A 374 -10.09 -21.42 3.51
CA ALA A 374 -9.26 -21.01 4.63
C ALA A 374 -8.27 -22.09 5.03
N THR A 375 -7.09 -21.68 5.48
CA THR A 375 -6.04 -22.62 5.87
C THR A 375 -6.41 -23.37 7.15
N LEU A 376 -6.01 -24.65 7.22
CA LEU A 376 -6.03 -25.48 8.43
C LEU A 376 -4.60 -25.86 8.87
N HIS A 377 -3.58 -25.27 8.25
CA HIS A 377 -2.14 -25.47 8.50
C HIS A 377 -1.62 -26.89 8.25
N ASN A 378 -2.00 -27.88 9.04
CA ASN A 378 -1.56 -29.28 8.90
C ASN A 378 -2.59 -30.26 9.50
N ALA A 379 -2.40 -31.56 9.28
CA ALA A 379 -3.36 -32.58 9.71
C ALA A 379 -3.49 -32.70 11.24
N GLU A 380 -2.39 -32.46 11.97
CA GLU A 380 -2.41 -32.45 13.43
C GLU A 380 -3.24 -31.28 13.95
N GLU A 381 -3.15 -30.11 13.33
CA GLU A 381 -3.90 -28.92 13.68
C GLU A 381 -5.40 -29.08 13.42
N VAL A 382 -5.80 -29.75 12.33
CA VAL A 382 -7.20 -30.13 12.09
C VAL A 382 -7.74 -30.96 13.26
N ARG A 383 -6.97 -31.96 13.69
CA ARG A 383 -7.34 -32.85 14.81
C ARG A 383 -7.35 -32.11 16.14
N ARG A 384 -6.34 -31.28 16.41
CA ARG A 384 -6.21 -30.48 17.63
C ARG A 384 -7.37 -29.51 17.79
N LYS A 385 -7.78 -28.85 16.70
CA LYS A 385 -8.96 -27.98 16.65
C LYS A 385 -10.27 -28.76 16.68
N GLY A 386 -10.24 -30.07 16.45
CA GLY A 386 -11.41 -30.93 16.44
C GLY A 386 -12.40 -30.62 15.32
N VAL A 387 -11.92 -30.07 14.19
CA VAL A 387 -12.77 -29.67 13.05
C VAL A 387 -13.17 -30.91 12.23
N LEU A 388 -14.46 -31.05 11.98
CA LEU A 388 -15.07 -32.11 11.17
C LEU A 388 -15.69 -31.51 9.90
N ILE A 389 -15.66 -32.26 8.80
CA ILE A 389 -16.35 -31.85 7.57
C ILE A 389 -17.86 -31.87 7.83
N GLY A 390 -18.54 -30.77 7.52
CA GLY A 390 -19.96 -30.54 7.84
C GLY A 390 -20.18 -29.53 8.97
N ASP A 391 -19.16 -29.28 9.80
CA ASP A 391 -19.23 -28.35 10.93
C ASP A 391 -19.65 -26.94 10.50
N VAL A 392 -20.31 -26.21 11.41
CA VAL A 392 -20.26 -24.75 11.39
C VAL A 392 -18.95 -24.34 12.04
N VAL A 393 -18.09 -23.62 11.31
CA VAL A 393 -16.75 -23.25 11.75
C VAL A 393 -16.63 -21.74 11.96
N VAL A 394 -15.85 -21.37 12.97
CA VAL A 394 -15.43 -19.99 13.22
C VAL A 394 -14.25 -19.67 12.32
N LEU A 395 -14.37 -18.59 11.57
CA LEU A 395 -13.44 -18.12 10.55
C LEU A 395 -13.00 -16.70 10.90
N ARG A 396 -11.72 -16.42 10.74
CA ARG A 396 -11.17 -15.06 10.84
C ARG A 396 -10.09 -14.84 9.80
N LYS A 397 -9.64 -13.60 9.64
CA LYS A 397 -8.45 -13.28 8.83
C LYS A 397 -7.26 -12.96 9.71
N ALA A 398 -6.26 -13.83 9.73
CA ALA A 398 -4.99 -13.54 10.38
C ALA A 398 -4.32 -12.32 9.71
N GLY A 399 -4.03 -11.30 10.53
CA GLY A 399 -3.46 -10.03 10.07
C GLY A 399 -4.28 -9.33 8.99
N ASP A 400 -5.60 -9.54 8.98
CA ASP A 400 -6.60 -8.94 8.07
C ASP A 400 -6.51 -9.38 6.60
N VAL A 401 -5.63 -10.35 6.30
CA VAL A 401 -5.37 -10.82 4.93
C VAL A 401 -5.64 -12.30 4.75
N ILE A 402 -5.13 -13.17 5.63
CA ILE A 402 -5.12 -14.63 5.39
C ILE A 402 -6.28 -15.30 6.14
N PRO A 403 -7.28 -15.87 5.46
CA PRO A 403 -8.37 -16.56 6.14
C PRO A 403 -7.90 -17.86 6.80
N GLU A 404 -8.25 -18.05 8.07
CA GLU A 404 -7.95 -19.25 8.85
C GLU A 404 -9.17 -19.73 9.65
N ILE A 405 -9.34 -21.06 9.71
CA ILE A 405 -10.36 -21.67 10.55
C ILE A 405 -9.84 -21.73 11.98
N VAL A 406 -10.55 -21.12 12.92
CA VAL A 406 -10.21 -21.07 14.34
C VAL A 406 -10.59 -22.39 15.01
N GLY A 407 -11.83 -22.85 14.77
CA GLY A 407 -12.37 -24.08 15.34
C GLY A 407 -13.85 -24.26 15.01
N PRO A 408 -14.45 -25.37 15.43
CA PRO A 408 -15.86 -25.66 15.20
C PRO A 408 -16.75 -25.01 16.27
N VAL A 409 -17.97 -24.68 15.89
CA VAL A 409 -19.07 -24.36 16.81
C VAL A 409 -19.73 -25.68 17.21
N VAL A 410 -19.17 -26.34 18.23
CA VAL A 410 -19.54 -27.72 18.62
C VAL A 410 -21.04 -27.87 18.92
N ASP A 411 -21.66 -26.84 19.51
CA ASP A 411 -23.08 -26.83 19.87
C ASP A 411 -24.03 -26.89 18.66
N LEU A 412 -23.53 -26.60 17.46
CA LEU A 412 -24.32 -26.64 16.21
C LEU A 412 -24.19 -27.95 15.44
N ARG A 413 -23.52 -28.96 16.02
CA ARG A 413 -23.36 -30.27 15.38
C ARG A 413 -24.68 -31.02 15.29
N THR A 414 -24.93 -31.64 14.13
CA THR A 414 -26.09 -32.49 13.90
C THR A 414 -25.79 -33.97 14.15
N GLY A 415 -24.51 -34.36 14.18
CA GLY A 415 -24.06 -35.75 14.27
C GLY A 415 -23.79 -36.39 12.90
N ASP A 416 -24.02 -35.67 11.80
CA ASP A 416 -23.73 -36.12 10.43
C ASP A 416 -22.31 -35.74 9.98
N GLU A 417 -21.56 -35.02 10.81
CA GLU A 417 -20.22 -34.56 10.49
C GLU A 417 -19.21 -35.72 10.41
N ARG A 418 -18.21 -35.59 9.54
CA ARG A 418 -17.22 -36.63 9.27
C ARG A 418 -15.79 -36.16 9.52
N GLU A 419 -14.97 -37.03 10.09
CA GLU A 419 -13.55 -36.74 10.32
C GLU A 419 -12.79 -36.55 9.01
N PHE A 420 -11.90 -35.55 8.97
CA PHE A 420 -10.97 -35.40 7.86
C PHE A 420 -9.80 -36.39 7.99
N LEU A 421 -9.62 -37.20 6.95
CA LEU A 421 -8.49 -38.10 6.83
C LEU A 421 -7.49 -37.55 5.80
N MET A 422 -6.25 -37.35 6.26
CA MET A 422 -5.16 -36.94 5.39
C MET A 422 -4.93 -38.02 4.32
N PRO A 423 -4.82 -37.68 3.02
CA PRO A 423 -4.68 -38.69 1.98
C PRO A 423 -3.33 -39.41 2.09
N GLU A 424 -3.32 -40.73 1.91
CA GLU A 424 -2.07 -41.51 1.91
C GLU A 424 -1.21 -41.29 0.65
N LYS A 425 -1.82 -40.81 -0.42
CA LYS A 425 -1.19 -40.58 -1.72
C LYS A 425 -1.34 -39.12 -2.13
N CYS A 426 -0.30 -38.60 -2.76
CA CYS A 426 -0.30 -37.24 -3.29
C CYS A 426 -1.45 -37.06 -4.30
N PRO A 427 -2.33 -36.05 -4.14
CA PRO A 427 -3.44 -35.82 -5.07
C PRO A 427 -2.97 -35.41 -6.47
N ALA A 428 -1.72 -34.94 -6.61
CA ALA A 428 -1.18 -34.47 -7.87
C ALA A 428 -0.41 -35.53 -8.68
N CYS A 429 0.18 -36.54 -8.02
CA CYS A 429 1.02 -37.54 -8.70
C CYS A 429 0.88 -38.96 -8.16
N SER A 430 -0.03 -39.19 -7.22
CA SER A 430 -0.32 -40.50 -6.61
C SER A 430 0.82 -41.17 -5.84
N THR A 431 1.99 -40.52 -5.72
CA THR A 431 3.10 -41.00 -4.89
C THR A 431 2.68 -41.08 -3.43
N LYS A 432 3.06 -42.16 -2.73
CA LYS A 432 2.81 -42.31 -1.29
C LYS A 432 3.42 -41.12 -0.53
N LEU A 433 2.61 -40.46 0.29
CA LEU A 433 3.07 -39.38 1.14
C LEU A 433 3.90 -39.92 2.30
N ALA A 434 4.89 -39.15 2.73
CA ALA A 434 5.78 -39.50 3.82
C ALA A 434 6.19 -38.26 4.60
N TYR A 435 6.48 -38.45 5.89
CA TYR A 435 7.18 -37.46 6.70
C TYR A 435 8.66 -37.44 6.29
N GLU A 436 9.29 -36.27 6.30
CA GLU A 436 10.73 -36.15 6.00
C GLU A 436 11.56 -36.77 7.14
N ARG A 437 11.11 -36.58 8.39
CA ARG A 437 11.69 -37.17 9.59
C ARG A 437 10.60 -37.70 10.52
N GLU A 438 10.97 -38.66 11.35
CA GLU A 438 10.10 -39.15 12.42
C GLU A 438 9.82 -38.00 13.41
N GLY A 439 8.53 -37.70 13.64
CA GLY A 439 8.08 -36.58 14.48
C GLY A 439 7.76 -35.27 13.75
N ASP A 440 7.93 -35.18 12.44
CA ASP A 440 7.49 -34.00 11.68
C ASP A 440 5.95 -33.90 11.68
N ALA A 441 5.41 -32.69 11.91
CA ALA A 441 3.97 -32.44 11.82
C ALA A 441 3.46 -32.42 10.36
N ASP A 442 4.33 -32.07 9.42
CA ASP A 442 4.01 -31.90 8.00
C ASP A 442 4.30 -33.16 7.20
N ILE A 443 3.28 -33.69 6.51
CA ILE A 443 3.45 -34.77 5.54
C ILE A 443 3.74 -34.22 4.14
N ARG A 444 4.58 -34.91 3.37
CA ARG A 444 5.10 -34.41 2.08
C ARG A 444 5.01 -35.43 0.96
N CYS A 445 4.95 -34.92 -0.26
CA CYS A 445 5.16 -35.71 -1.46
C CYS A 445 6.67 -35.82 -1.73
N PRO A 446 7.28 -37.03 -1.62
CA PRO A 446 8.72 -37.20 -1.82
C PRO A 446 9.14 -37.12 -3.29
N ASN A 447 8.19 -37.07 -4.23
CA ASN A 447 8.46 -36.97 -5.66
C ASN A 447 8.85 -35.54 -6.07
N ALA A 448 9.97 -35.05 -5.57
CA ALA A 448 10.49 -33.71 -5.87
C ALA A 448 10.91 -33.54 -7.34
N ARG A 449 11.11 -34.63 -8.09
CA ARG A 449 11.56 -34.56 -9.48
C ARG A 449 10.40 -34.32 -10.45
N SER A 450 9.31 -35.07 -10.34
CA SER A 450 8.25 -35.09 -11.37
C SER A 450 6.85 -34.82 -10.86
N CYS A 451 6.65 -34.50 -9.57
CA CYS A 451 5.32 -34.13 -9.08
C CYS A 451 4.85 -32.85 -9.81
N PRO A 452 3.71 -32.89 -10.55
CA PRO A 452 3.25 -31.74 -11.34
C PRO A 452 2.97 -30.50 -10.49
N ALA A 453 2.37 -30.69 -9.31
CA ALA A 453 2.14 -29.61 -8.37
C ALA A 453 3.46 -28.96 -7.92
N GLN A 454 4.45 -29.76 -7.49
CA GLN A 454 5.74 -29.21 -7.06
C GLN A 454 6.49 -28.51 -8.20
N LEU A 455 6.36 -28.97 -9.44
CA LEU A 455 6.93 -28.29 -10.61
C LEU A 455 6.27 -26.93 -10.81
N ARG A 456 4.93 -26.88 -10.88
CA ARG A 456 4.17 -25.62 -11.02
C ARG A 456 4.53 -24.62 -9.94
N GLU A 457 4.47 -25.04 -8.67
CA GLU A 457 4.77 -24.17 -7.53
C GLU A 457 6.22 -23.68 -7.51
N ARG A 458 7.19 -24.48 -8.00
CA ARG A 458 8.59 -24.05 -8.13
C ARG A 458 8.77 -23.03 -9.25
N VAL A 459 8.15 -23.25 -10.40
CA VAL A 459 8.22 -22.29 -11.53
C VAL A 459 7.60 -20.97 -11.13
N ALA A 460 6.41 -20.99 -10.52
CA ALA A 460 5.75 -19.79 -10.00
C ALA A 460 6.61 -19.08 -8.94
N HIS A 461 7.26 -19.82 -8.05
CA HIS A 461 8.15 -19.22 -7.05
C HIS A 461 9.39 -18.58 -7.66
N VAL A 462 10.05 -19.24 -8.61
CA VAL A 462 11.25 -18.70 -9.30
C VAL A 462 10.93 -17.38 -10.00
N ALA A 463 9.73 -17.24 -10.57
CA ALA A 463 9.27 -16.00 -11.19
C ALA A 463 8.88 -14.89 -10.21
N SER A 464 8.64 -15.20 -8.93
CA SER A 464 8.15 -14.22 -7.96
C SER A 464 9.15 -13.09 -7.69
N ARG A 465 8.64 -11.92 -7.25
CA ARG A 465 9.43 -10.74 -6.82
C ARG A 465 10.55 -11.07 -5.82
N GLY A 466 10.31 -12.04 -4.94
CA GLY A 466 11.29 -12.46 -3.92
C GLY A 466 12.37 -13.43 -4.43
N ALA A 467 12.37 -13.76 -5.73
CA ALA A 467 13.33 -14.65 -6.38
C ALA A 467 14.00 -13.96 -7.58
N PHE A 468 13.61 -14.28 -8.81
CA PHE A 468 14.19 -13.67 -10.02
C PHE A 468 13.35 -12.52 -10.60
N ASP A 469 12.17 -12.24 -10.04
CA ASP A 469 11.30 -11.13 -10.44
C ASP A 469 10.98 -11.09 -11.95
N ILE A 470 10.38 -12.17 -12.45
CA ILE A 470 10.01 -12.31 -13.86
C ILE A 470 8.54 -11.92 -14.01
N GLU A 471 8.27 -10.63 -14.21
CA GLU A 471 6.92 -10.05 -14.25
C GLU A 471 5.97 -10.75 -15.23
N ALA A 472 6.49 -11.15 -16.40
CA ALA A 472 5.70 -11.80 -17.46
C ALA A 472 5.31 -13.26 -17.15
N LEU A 473 5.81 -13.86 -16.06
CA LEU A 473 5.56 -15.26 -15.71
C LEU A 473 4.69 -15.37 -14.45
N GLY A 474 3.39 -15.18 -14.63
CA GLY A 474 2.37 -15.38 -13.58
C GLY A 474 2.08 -16.85 -13.25
N TYR A 475 1.24 -17.08 -12.24
CA TYR A 475 0.87 -18.44 -11.79
C TYR A 475 0.24 -19.30 -12.90
N GLU A 476 -0.64 -18.70 -13.71
CA GLU A 476 -1.25 -19.38 -14.87
C GLU A 476 -0.23 -19.74 -15.94
N GLY A 477 0.73 -18.85 -16.22
CA GLY A 477 1.85 -19.15 -17.13
C GLY A 477 2.70 -20.31 -16.61
N ALA A 478 3.02 -20.31 -15.32
CA ALA A 478 3.73 -21.41 -14.67
C ALA A 478 2.94 -22.73 -14.73
N ALA A 479 1.62 -22.68 -14.54
CA ALA A 479 0.73 -23.83 -14.67
C ALA A 479 0.71 -24.37 -16.11
N ALA A 480 0.56 -23.49 -17.10
CA ALA A 480 0.55 -23.85 -18.52
C ALA A 480 1.86 -24.50 -18.96
N LEU A 481 3.01 -23.90 -18.62
CA LEU A 481 4.34 -24.42 -18.94
C LEU A 481 4.58 -25.83 -18.36
N THR A 482 4.05 -26.09 -17.17
CA THR A 482 4.24 -27.37 -16.48
C THR A 482 3.17 -28.41 -16.82
N ALA A 483 2.14 -28.03 -17.59
CA ALA A 483 1.05 -28.88 -18.02
C ALA A 483 1.03 -29.17 -19.53
N ALA A 484 2.07 -28.78 -20.28
CA ALA A 484 2.12 -28.88 -21.75
C ALA A 484 1.83 -30.29 -22.32
N ASP A 485 2.13 -31.36 -21.58
CA ASP A 485 1.86 -32.75 -21.99
C ASP A 485 0.47 -33.28 -21.54
N SER A 486 -0.37 -32.47 -20.91
CA SER A 486 -1.66 -32.91 -20.33
C SER A 486 -2.82 -32.98 -21.32
N GLY A 487 -2.62 -32.56 -22.58
CA GLY A 487 -3.68 -32.52 -23.61
C GLY A 487 -4.77 -31.47 -23.36
N ARG A 488 -4.63 -30.61 -22.33
CA ARG A 488 -5.45 -29.41 -22.17
C ARG A 488 -4.95 -28.34 -23.14
N ALA A 489 -5.83 -27.86 -24.00
CA ALA A 489 -5.54 -26.70 -24.84
C ALA A 489 -5.11 -25.51 -23.94
N PRO A 490 -4.12 -24.69 -24.37
CA PRO A 490 -3.84 -23.44 -23.68
C PRO A 490 -5.13 -22.62 -23.58
N LEU A 491 -5.29 -21.93 -22.45
CA LEU A 491 -6.46 -21.11 -22.13
C LEU A 491 -6.83 -20.21 -23.32
N SER A 492 -8.11 -20.18 -23.68
CA SER A 492 -8.63 -19.45 -24.85
C SER A 492 -8.66 -17.93 -24.66
N ASP A 493 -8.55 -17.47 -23.42
CA ASP A 493 -8.63 -16.07 -23.01
C ASP A 493 -7.97 -15.82 -21.65
N GLU A 494 -7.49 -14.59 -21.47
CA GLU A 494 -7.11 -14.02 -20.18
C GLU A 494 -8.40 -13.62 -19.46
N GLY A 495 -8.98 -14.54 -18.68
CA GLY A 495 -10.14 -14.25 -17.83
C GLY A 495 -9.86 -13.17 -16.80
#